data_AF-A0A3C1G473-F1
#
_entry.id   AF-A0A3C1G473-F1
#
_cell.length_a   1.000
_cell.length_b   1.000
_cell.length_c   1.000
_cell.angle_alpha   90.00
_cell.angle_beta   90.00
_cell.angle_gamma   90.00
#
_symmetry.space_group_name_H-M   'P 1'
#
loop_
_entity.id
_entity.type
_entity.pdbx_description
1 polymer ?
#
loop_
_entity_poly.entity_id
_entity_poly.type
_entity_poly.pdbx_seq_one_letter_code
_entity_poly.pdbx_strand_id
1 'polypeptide(L)'
;MNSRDYYELFRYLMDQYCLPQENLLFVEDISDWCEKHDISESDAQRPLKLVSDEAHGCRMLVREDVTEDVLEERINALRVRGQIQNIAVDRADLLNSIQKKLAYLFLSEYATSLTDLGDDELAADNWAFEEMKRLGFFKT
;
A
#
# COMPACT_ATOMS: atom_id res chain seq x y z
N MET A 1 9.81 2.87 11.84
CA MET A 1 10.26 3.81 10.79
C MET A 1 9.24 4.93 10.78
N ASN A 2 9.67 6.18 10.64
CA ASN A 2 8.72 7.26 10.43
C ASN A 2 8.33 7.34 8.94
N SER A 3 7.07 7.09 8.60
CA SER A 3 6.57 7.13 7.23
C SER A 3 6.49 8.55 6.66
N ARG A 4 6.47 9.59 7.51
CA ARG A 4 6.53 11.00 7.06
C ARG A 4 7.83 11.33 6.36
N ASP A 5 8.92 10.59 6.65
CA ASP A 5 10.19 10.73 5.93
C ASP A 5 10.04 10.37 4.44
N TYR A 6 8.97 9.67 4.08
CA TYR A 6 8.61 9.25 2.71
C TYR A 6 7.44 10.08 2.15
N TYR A 7 7.16 11.27 2.70
CA TYR A 7 6.08 12.14 2.23
C TYR A 7 6.13 12.38 0.71
N GLU A 8 7.30 12.68 0.15
CA GLU A 8 7.45 12.93 -1.29
C GLU A 8 7.15 11.70 -2.14
N LEU A 9 7.42 10.49 -1.64
CA LEU A 9 7.02 9.25 -2.31
C LEU A 9 5.50 9.18 -2.41
N PHE A 10 4.80 9.35 -1.29
CA PHE A 10 3.35 9.27 -1.28
C PHE A 10 2.71 10.38 -2.10
N ARG A 11 3.24 11.61 -2.01
CA ARG A 11 2.78 12.73 -2.83
C ARG A 11 2.93 12.44 -4.32
N TYR A 12 4.06 11.86 -4.73
CA TYR A 12 4.29 11.41 -6.10
C TYR A 12 3.28 10.34 -6.52
N LEU A 13 3.07 9.31 -5.70
CA LEU A 13 2.13 8.24 -6.02
C LEU A 13 0.68 8.75 -6.10
N MET A 14 0.24 9.60 -5.18
CA MET A 14 -1.08 10.25 -5.22
C MET A 14 -1.30 10.99 -6.54
N ASP A 15 -0.31 11.77 -6.99
CA ASP A 15 -0.36 12.49 -8.27
C ASP A 15 -0.46 11.55 -9.49
N GLN A 16 0.27 10.42 -9.48
CA GLN A 16 0.21 9.43 -10.57
C GLN A 16 -1.18 8.79 -10.75
N TYR A 17 -2.01 8.77 -9.71
CA TYR A 17 -3.35 8.16 -9.73
C TYR A 17 -4.47 9.19 -9.53
N CYS A 18 -4.20 10.47 -9.79
CA CYS A 18 -5.18 11.55 -9.70
C CYS A 18 -5.87 11.62 -8.32
N LEU A 19 -5.18 11.20 -7.26
CA LEU A 19 -5.66 11.32 -5.89
C LEU A 19 -5.25 12.70 -5.35
N PRO A 20 -6.19 13.50 -4.81
CA PRO A 20 -5.85 14.82 -4.28
C PRO A 20 -4.84 14.72 -3.14
N GLN A 21 -3.76 15.50 -3.20
CA GLN A 21 -2.67 15.41 -2.22
C GLN A 21 -3.11 15.82 -0.80
N GLU A 22 -4.13 16.68 -0.70
CA GLU A 22 -4.78 17.05 0.57
C GLU A 22 -5.47 15.87 1.27
N ASN A 23 -5.72 14.78 0.55
CA ASN A 23 -6.33 13.57 1.09
C ASN A 23 -5.30 12.52 1.55
N LEU A 24 -4.00 12.85 1.52
CA LEU A 24 -2.95 12.07 2.16
C LEU A 24 -2.88 12.42 3.65
N LEU A 25 -3.28 11.49 4.51
CA LEU A 25 -3.31 11.68 5.96
C LEU A 25 -2.31 10.74 6.64
N PHE A 26 -1.45 11.32 7.48
CA PHE A 26 -0.61 10.57 8.39
C PHE A 26 -1.29 10.49 9.74
N VAL A 27 -1.44 9.28 10.27
CA VAL A 27 -2.16 8.99 11.52
C VAL A 27 -1.32 8.09 12.43
N GLU A 28 -1.44 8.24 13.74
CA GLU A 28 -0.77 7.37 14.71
C GLU A 28 -1.26 5.91 14.59
N ASP A 29 -2.58 5.75 14.45
CA ASP A 29 -3.24 4.45 14.31
C ASP A 29 -4.39 4.53 13.31
N ILE A 30 -4.35 3.66 12.28
CA ILE A 30 -5.37 3.59 11.24
C ILE A 30 -6.67 2.98 11.78
N SER A 31 -6.60 1.99 12.67
CA SER A 31 -7.79 1.35 13.24
C SER A 31 -8.56 2.33 14.12
N ASP A 32 -7.87 3.08 14.97
CA ASP A 32 -8.49 4.13 15.79
C ASP A 32 -9.10 5.24 14.93
N TRP A 33 -8.45 5.61 13.82
CA TRP A 33 -9.01 6.59 12.89
C TRP A 33 -10.28 6.05 12.23
N CYS A 34 -10.27 4.78 11.79
CA CYS A 34 -11.42 4.12 11.17
C CYS A 34 -12.59 4.00 12.15
N GLU A 35 -12.35 3.59 13.41
CA GLU A 35 -13.38 3.49 14.44
C GLU A 35 -14.09 4.83 14.66
N LYS A 36 -13.34 5.93 14.73
CA LYS A 36 -13.90 7.30 14.89
C LYS A 36 -14.74 7.77 13.70
N HIS A 37 -14.65 7.08 12.57
CA HIS A 37 -15.37 7.40 11.32
C HIS A 37 -16.31 6.26 10.89
N ASP A 38 -16.64 5.33 11.79
CA ASP A 38 -17.55 4.22 11.52
C ASP A 38 -17.11 3.33 10.32
N ILE A 39 -15.80 3.24 10.07
CA ILE A 39 -15.21 2.40 9.03
C ILE A 39 -14.65 1.12 9.66
N SER A 40 -14.91 -0.03 9.04
CA SER A 40 -14.35 -1.29 9.51
C SER A 40 -12.85 -1.38 9.19
N GLU A 41 -12.06 -1.65 10.22
CA GLU A 41 -10.67 -2.04 10.13
C GLU A 41 -10.39 -3.14 11.16
N SER A 42 -9.89 -4.28 10.72
CA SER A 42 -9.58 -5.43 11.58
C SER A 42 -8.07 -5.63 11.76
N ASP A 43 -7.26 -5.04 10.89
CA ASP A 43 -5.81 -5.07 10.99
C ASP A 43 -5.31 -3.90 11.85
N ALA A 44 -5.13 -4.19 13.13
CA ALA A 44 -4.59 -3.26 14.13
C ALA A 44 -3.18 -2.75 13.82
N GLN A 45 -2.48 -3.35 12.86
CA GLN A 45 -1.14 -2.93 12.44
C GLN A 45 -1.08 -2.49 10.98
N ARG A 46 -2.24 -2.19 10.37
CA ARG A 46 -2.32 -1.78 8.97
C ARG A 46 -1.42 -0.57 8.71
N PRO A 47 -0.48 -0.66 7.74
CA PRO A 47 0.45 0.44 7.48
C PRO A 47 -0.14 1.50 6.54
N LEU A 48 -1.02 1.10 5.61
CA LEU A 48 -1.71 2.00 4.68
C LEU A 48 -3.15 1.53 4.46
N LYS A 49 -4.08 2.47 4.28
CA LYS A 49 -5.47 2.17 3.91
C LYS A 49 -5.99 3.24 2.95
N LEU A 50 -6.60 2.82 1.85
CA LEU A 50 -7.40 3.72 1.02
C LEU A 50 -8.86 3.61 1.44
N VAL A 51 -9.40 4.71 1.94
CA VAL A 51 -10.83 4.84 2.22
C VAL A 51 -11.47 5.52 1.02
N SER A 52 -12.39 4.84 0.36
CA SER A 52 -13.13 5.37 -0.80
C SER A 52 -14.60 5.02 -0.69
N ASP A 53 -15.39 5.91 -0.09
CA ASP A 53 -16.85 5.80 -0.05
C ASP A 53 -17.53 7.17 -0.20
N GLU A 54 -18.85 7.16 -0.42
CA GLU A 54 -19.63 8.39 -0.65
C GLU A 54 -19.64 9.34 0.55
N ALA A 55 -19.49 8.82 1.78
CA ALA A 55 -19.56 9.59 3.01
C ALA A 55 -18.22 10.25 3.38
N HIS A 56 -17.10 9.62 3.03
CA HIS A 56 -15.76 9.99 3.46
C HIS A 56 -14.88 10.49 2.31
N GLY A 57 -15.34 10.34 1.06
CA GLY A 57 -14.53 10.63 -0.13
C GLY A 57 -13.37 9.65 -0.28
N CYS A 58 -12.36 10.03 -1.06
CA CYS A 58 -11.17 9.21 -1.30
C CYS A 58 -9.99 9.73 -0.47
N ARG A 59 -9.51 8.96 0.52
CA ARG A 59 -8.41 9.31 1.43
C ARG A 59 -7.40 8.19 1.56
N MET A 60 -6.11 8.54 1.46
CA MET A 60 -5.01 7.62 1.75
C MET A 60 -4.53 7.87 3.17
N LEU A 61 -4.79 6.90 4.05
CA LEU A 61 -4.28 6.89 5.42
C LEU A 61 -2.94 6.17 5.44
N VAL A 62 -1.94 6.79 6.05
CA VAL A 62 -0.60 6.23 6.24
C VAL A 62 -0.28 6.26 7.73
N ARG A 63 0.07 5.11 8.30
CA ARG A 63 0.48 5.04 9.69
C ARG A 63 1.84 5.72 9.87
N GLU A 64 1.97 6.58 10.87
CA GLU A 64 3.20 7.37 11.10
C GLU A 64 4.40 6.52 11.48
N ASP A 65 4.24 5.62 12.45
CA ASP A 65 5.29 4.68 12.82
C ASP A 65 4.93 3.28 12.33
N VAL A 66 5.71 2.80 11.37
CA VAL A 66 5.60 1.43 10.85
C VAL A 66 6.89 0.71 11.19
N THR A 67 6.80 -0.33 12.02
CA THR A 67 7.97 -1.13 12.40
C THR A 67 8.45 -1.96 11.22
N GLU A 68 9.71 -2.37 11.27
CA GLU A 68 10.27 -3.26 10.25
C GLU A 68 9.53 -4.61 10.24
N ASP A 69 9.18 -5.14 11.42
CA ASP A 69 8.41 -6.38 11.54
C ASP A 69 7.06 -6.32 10.81
N VAL A 70 6.34 -5.20 10.93
CA VAL A 70 5.07 -4.99 10.20
C VAL A 70 5.30 -5.00 8.70
N LEU A 71 6.34 -4.32 8.19
CA LEU A 71 6.66 -4.35 6.76
C LEU A 71 7.04 -5.77 6.30
N GLU A 72 7.91 -6.45 7.04
CA GLU A 72 8.35 -7.81 6.71
C GLU A 72 7.21 -8.82 6.74
N GLU A 73 6.25 -8.69 7.65
CA GLU A 73 5.05 -9.51 7.67
C GLU A 73 4.24 -9.34 6.38
N ARG A 74 4.04 -8.10 5.91
CA ARG A 74 3.34 -7.83 4.64
C ARG A 74 4.11 -8.37 3.43
N ILE A 75 5.44 -8.25 3.42
CA ILE A 75 6.29 -8.79 2.34
C ILE A 75 6.31 -10.33 2.36
N ASN A 76 6.26 -10.96 3.54
CA ASN A 76 6.16 -12.41 3.65
C ASN A 76 4.80 -12.93 3.17
N ALA A 77 3.70 -12.20 3.42
CA ALA A 77 2.40 -12.52 2.86
C ALA A 77 2.42 -12.51 1.32
N LEU A 78 3.04 -11.48 0.72
CA LEU A 78 3.31 -11.43 -0.73
C LEU A 78 4.11 -12.65 -1.20
N ARG A 79 5.17 -13.04 -0.48
CA ARG A 79 5.99 -14.21 -0.82
C ARG A 79 5.17 -15.49 -0.84
N VAL A 80 4.33 -15.73 0.17
CA VAL A 80 3.44 -16.89 0.25
C VAL A 80 2.43 -16.90 -0.90
N ARG A 81 1.79 -15.76 -1.20
CA ARG A 81 0.87 -15.66 -2.35
C ARG A 81 1.58 -15.87 -3.70
N GLY A 82 2.79 -15.35 -3.84
CA GLY A 82 3.62 -15.48 -5.05
C GLY A 82 4.04 -16.92 -5.37
N GLN A 83 4.15 -17.80 -4.36
CA GLN A 83 4.44 -19.23 -4.57
C GLN A 83 3.37 -19.93 -5.42
N ILE A 84 2.13 -19.43 -5.43
CA ILE A 84 1.04 -19.95 -6.26
C ILE A 84 1.35 -19.78 -7.76
N GLN A 85 2.07 -18.71 -8.14
CA GLN A 85 2.34 -18.37 -9.54
C GLN A 85 3.62 -18.98 -10.12
N ASN A 86 4.42 -19.71 -9.32
CA ASN A 86 5.67 -20.34 -9.77
C ASN A 86 6.62 -19.37 -10.50
N ILE A 87 6.69 -18.12 -10.01
CA ILE A 87 7.50 -17.06 -10.61
C ILE A 87 8.99 -17.35 -10.37
N ALA A 88 9.81 -17.25 -11.42
CA ALA A 88 11.25 -17.54 -11.35
C ALA A 88 12.07 -16.59 -10.46
N VAL A 89 11.51 -15.43 -10.12
CA VAL A 89 12.10 -14.43 -9.23
C VAL A 89 11.12 -14.18 -8.09
N ASP A 90 11.60 -14.29 -6.85
CA ASP A 90 10.82 -13.90 -5.70
C ASP A 90 10.62 -12.38 -5.75
N ARG A 91 9.38 -11.96 -6.02
CA ARG A 91 8.99 -10.55 -6.09
C ARG A 91 9.29 -9.80 -4.79
N ALA A 92 9.26 -10.49 -3.65
CA ALA A 92 9.66 -9.93 -2.37
C ALA A 92 11.12 -9.43 -2.41
N ASP A 93 12.01 -10.12 -3.10
CA ASP A 93 13.43 -9.76 -3.18
C ASP A 93 13.65 -8.49 -4.02
N LEU A 94 12.71 -8.12 -4.89
CA LEU A 94 12.74 -6.85 -5.62
C LEU A 94 12.43 -5.66 -4.71
N LEU A 95 11.76 -5.87 -3.57
CA LEU A 95 11.40 -4.86 -2.58
C LEU A 95 12.52 -4.62 -1.56
N ASN A 96 13.75 -4.48 -2.07
CA ASN A 96 15.00 -4.38 -1.30
C ASN A 96 15.27 -3.01 -0.64
N SER A 97 14.27 -2.14 -0.56
CA SER A 97 14.37 -0.86 0.16
C SER A 97 13.01 -0.49 0.71
N ILE A 98 13.01 0.29 1.79
CA ILE A 98 11.80 0.81 2.41
C ILE A 98 10.93 1.57 1.40
N GLN A 99 11.53 2.41 0.56
CA GLN A 99 10.81 3.16 -0.46
C GLN A 99 10.04 2.23 -1.42
N LYS A 100 10.66 1.11 -1.85
CA LYS A 100 10.00 0.12 -2.71
C LYS A 100 8.89 -0.63 -1.97
N LYS A 101 9.12 -1.02 -0.71
CA LYS A 101 8.10 -1.67 0.13
C LYS A 101 6.88 -0.76 0.30
N LEU A 102 7.08 0.52 0.62
CA LEU A 102 6.00 1.49 0.76
C LEU A 102 5.27 1.77 -0.56
N ALA A 103 6.00 1.87 -1.67
CA ALA A 103 5.39 2.01 -2.99
C ALA A 103 4.52 0.80 -3.36
N TYR A 104 5.02 -0.42 -3.11
CA TYR A 104 4.25 -1.65 -3.30
C TYR A 104 2.97 -1.64 -2.46
N LEU A 105 3.06 -1.35 -1.15
CA LEU A 105 1.90 -1.33 -0.26
C LEU A 105 0.86 -0.30 -0.69
N PHE A 106 1.28 0.89 -1.09
CA PHE A 106 0.38 1.92 -1.63
C PHE A 106 -0.32 1.43 -2.89
N LEU A 107 0.44 0.89 -3.85
CA LEU A 107 -0.10 0.46 -5.14
C LEU A 107 -1.02 -0.74 -5.01
N SER A 108 -0.69 -1.68 -4.12
CA SER A 108 -1.52 -2.84 -3.82
C SER A 108 -2.84 -2.41 -3.18
N GLU A 109 -2.82 -1.48 -2.22
CA GLU A 109 -4.03 -0.94 -1.58
C GLU A 109 -4.88 -0.11 -2.56
N TYR A 110 -4.23 0.63 -3.46
CA TYR A 110 -4.95 1.31 -4.53
C TYR A 110 -5.60 0.30 -5.48
N ALA A 111 -4.89 -0.77 -5.84
CA ALA A 111 -5.38 -1.80 -6.74
C ALA A 111 -6.62 -2.52 -6.20
N THR A 112 -6.67 -2.84 -4.91
CA THR A 112 -7.83 -3.48 -4.27
C THR A 112 -9.07 -2.59 -4.25
N SER A 113 -8.89 -1.26 -4.33
CA SER A 113 -10.01 -0.32 -4.49
C SER A 113 -10.58 -0.26 -5.91
N LEU A 114 -9.90 -0.82 -6.91
CA LEU A 114 -10.35 -0.83 -8.29
C LEU A 114 -11.45 -1.89 -8.48
N THR A 115 -12.56 -1.48 -9.10
CA THR A 115 -13.75 -2.32 -9.32
C THR A 115 -13.46 -3.60 -10.11
N ASP A 116 -12.43 -3.61 -10.95
CA ASP A 116 -12.09 -4.74 -11.83
C ASP A 116 -11.19 -5.78 -11.16
N LEU A 117 -10.57 -5.44 -10.02
CA LEU A 117 -9.68 -6.32 -9.26
C LEU A 117 -10.33 -6.83 -7.96
N GLY A 118 -11.10 -5.97 -7.28
CA GLY A 118 -11.78 -6.31 -6.03
C GLY A 118 -10.84 -6.89 -4.97
N ASP A 119 -11.32 -7.89 -4.23
CA ASP A 119 -10.58 -8.56 -3.15
C ASP A 119 -9.58 -9.63 -3.64
N ASP A 120 -9.27 -9.69 -4.95
CA ASP A 120 -8.24 -10.59 -5.46
C ASP A 120 -6.84 -10.02 -5.16
N GLU A 121 -6.32 -10.37 -3.99
CA GLU A 121 -4.99 -9.96 -3.53
C GLU A 121 -3.87 -10.34 -4.51
N LEU A 122 -4.01 -11.46 -5.23
CA LEU A 122 -3.00 -11.90 -6.16
C LEU A 122 -3.01 -11.06 -7.45
N ALA A 123 -4.20 -10.67 -7.91
CA ALA A 123 -4.35 -9.74 -9.02
C ALA A 123 -3.87 -8.33 -8.64
N ALA A 124 -4.15 -7.88 -7.41
CA ALA A 124 -3.63 -6.63 -6.87
C ALA A 124 -2.08 -6.63 -6.80
N ASP A 125 -1.49 -7.73 -6.32
CA ASP A 125 -0.03 -7.92 -6.29
C ASP A 125 0.57 -7.83 -7.71
N ASN A 126 -0.05 -8.51 -8.69
CA ASN A 126 0.40 -8.44 -10.09
C ASN A 126 0.34 -7.01 -10.63
N TRP A 127 -0.77 -6.32 -10.42
CA TRP A 127 -0.96 -4.96 -10.89
C TRP A 127 0.05 -4.01 -10.27
N ALA A 128 0.26 -4.09 -8.95
CA ALA A 128 1.21 -3.26 -8.23
C ALA A 128 2.64 -3.41 -8.78
N PHE A 129 3.08 -4.64 -9.09
CA PHE A 129 4.42 -4.87 -9.64
C PHE A 129 4.58 -4.33 -11.07
N GLU A 130 3.57 -4.46 -11.94
CA GLU A 130 3.63 -3.84 -13.27
C GLU A 130 3.68 -2.32 -13.19
N GLU A 131 2.93 -1.72 -12.25
CA GLU A 131 2.99 -0.28 -12.03
C GLU A 131 4.32 0.18 -11.44
N MET A 132 4.89 -0.55 -10.48
CA MET A 132 6.24 -0.26 -9.97
C MET A 132 7.28 -0.28 -11.10
N LYS A 133 7.16 -1.24 -12.04
CA LYS A 133 8.02 -1.31 -13.22
C LYS A 133 7.80 -0.12 -14.16
N ARG A 134 6.55 0.25 -14.43
CA ARG A 134 6.18 1.43 -15.26
C ARG A 134 6.76 2.72 -14.67
N LEU A 135 6.62 2.89 -13.36
CA LEU A 135 7.12 4.05 -12.59
C LEU A 135 8.65 4.02 -12.39
N GLY A 136 9.32 2.92 -12.75
CA GLY A 136 10.78 2.84 -12.78
C GLY A 136 11.44 2.40 -11.47
N PHE A 137 10.70 1.87 -10.50
CA PHE A 137 11.26 1.40 -9.22
C PHE A 137 12.26 0.24 -9.36
N PHE A 138 12.27 -0.45 -10.50
CA PHE A 138 13.17 -1.58 -10.76
C PHE A 138 14.25 -1.28 -11.80
N LYS A 139 14.38 -0.02 -12.25
CA LYS A 139 15.47 0.38 -13.15
C LYS A 139 16.74 0.58 -12.32
N THR A 140 17.83 -0.01 -12.80
CA THR A 140 19.19 0.09 -12.21
C THR A 140 19.88 1.37 -12.64
#